data_AF-A0AAZ1XYH7-F1
#
_entry.id   AF-A0AAZ1XYH7-F1
#
_cell.length_a   1.000
_cell.length_b   1.000
_cell.length_c   1.000
_cell.angle_alpha   90.00
_cell.angle_beta   90.00
_cell.angle_gamma   90.00
#
_symmetry.space_group_name_H-M   'P 1'
#
loop_
_entity.id
_entity.type
_entity.pdbx_description
1 polymer ?
#
loop_
_entity_poly.entity_id
_entity_poly.type
_entity_poly.pdbx_seq_one_letter_code
_entity_poly.pdbx_strand_id
1 'polypeptide(L)'
;MSWMMMFFAHDQRVGAVFLRVVPNRSQFFEYEPVTFYCEGVSHDNVLHKLKDKIQPCSNSNKKTATGSSCTVNAVYVDDSGKHWCETREGKRSNIINITVTAGSVILESPAVPVMEGEDVTLSCRSKMNSSTFTADFYKDGLHISSSSKRIVTLHKVSKSDEGLYKCSISGAESPESCLNVTDSFITFIESSECSCNVYLILRTVFTIMLVALLLLLLGLLHYGKIGATTANSCSTSCKCNCHGTGNKQI
;
A
#
# COMPACT_ATOMS: atom_id res chain seq x y z
N MET A 1 28.51 23.55 -19.49
CA MET A 1 28.74 22.51 -18.47
C MET A 1 27.80 22.77 -17.31
N SER A 2 26.88 21.85 -16.98
CA SER A 2 26.04 21.97 -15.77
C SER A 2 26.49 20.92 -14.76
N TRP A 3 26.68 21.33 -13.51
CA TRP A 3 27.29 20.49 -12.48
C TRP A 3 26.30 19.42 -12.00
N MET A 4 26.75 18.17 -12.07
CA MET A 4 26.13 16.99 -11.48
C MET A 4 25.72 17.19 -10.01
N MET A 5 24.42 17.30 -9.75
CA MET A 5 23.84 17.18 -8.41
C MET A 5 23.50 15.71 -8.16
N MET A 6 24.25 15.05 -7.27
CA MET A 6 23.97 13.68 -6.84
C MET A 6 24.21 13.57 -5.33
N PHE A 7 23.29 12.87 -4.65
CA PHE A 7 23.25 12.61 -3.20
C PHE A 7 23.00 13.87 -2.33
N PHE A 8 21.85 14.01 -1.69
CA PHE A 8 21.37 13.11 -0.64
C PHE A 8 19.98 12.51 -0.91
N ALA A 9 19.95 11.26 -1.37
CA ALA A 9 18.84 10.38 -1.02
C ALA A 9 19.10 9.93 0.43
N HIS A 10 18.35 10.48 1.39
CA HIS A 10 18.18 9.77 2.66
C HIS A 10 17.35 8.52 2.35
N ASP A 11 18.02 7.35 2.36
CA ASP A 11 17.37 6.04 2.52
C ASP A 11 16.72 5.99 3.90
N GLN A 12 15.62 6.72 4.04
CA GLN A 12 14.73 6.54 5.16
C GLN A 12 13.99 5.23 4.90
N ARG A 13 14.64 4.11 5.25
CA ARG A 13 13.98 2.82 5.36
C ARG A 13 12.75 3.00 6.24
N VAL A 14 11.59 3.10 5.60
CA VAL A 14 10.31 3.00 6.28
C VAL A 14 10.16 1.52 6.62
N GLY A 15 10.79 1.11 7.72
CA GLY A 15 10.40 -0.12 8.41
C GLY A 15 8.93 0.02 8.72
N ALA A 16 8.09 -0.65 7.95
CA ALA A 16 6.66 -0.70 8.17
C ALA A 16 6.45 -1.45 9.49
N VAL A 17 6.01 -0.72 10.50
CA VAL A 17 5.76 -1.31 11.82
C VAL A 17 4.47 -2.12 11.70
N PHE A 18 4.55 -3.42 11.91
CA PHE A 18 3.39 -4.31 11.78
C PHE A 18 3.08 -4.98 13.11
N LEU A 19 1.81 -4.93 13.50
CA LEU A 19 1.29 -5.64 14.67
C LEU A 19 0.64 -6.94 14.19
N ARG A 20 1.11 -8.08 14.71
CA ARG A 20 0.39 -9.35 14.67
C ARG A 20 -0.01 -9.80 16.08
N VAL A 21 -1.05 -10.62 16.17
CA VAL A 21 -1.49 -11.27 17.41
C VAL A 21 -1.41 -12.79 17.26
N VAL A 22 -1.02 -13.48 18.34
CA VAL A 22 -0.92 -14.94 18.41
C VAL A 22 -1.69 -15.45 19.63
N PRO A 23 -2.62 -16.40 19.47
CA PRO A 23 -3.15 -16.92 18.18
C PRO A 23 -3.81 -15.83 17.33
N ASN A 24 -3.82 -16.01 16.00
CA ASN A 24 -4.48 -15.08 15.06
C ASN A 24 -6.00 -15.24 15.11
N ARG A 25 -6.62 -14.74 16.19
CA ARG A 25 -8.07 -14.68 16.37
C ARG A 25 -8.48 -13.39 17.05
N SER A 26 -9.64 -12.86 16.69
CA SER A 26 -10.18 -11.61 17.27
C SER A 26 -10.83 -11.81 18.64
N GLN A 27 -11.27 -13.03 18.98
CA GLN A 27 -12.00 -13.30 20.23
C GLN A 27 -11.25 -14.24 21.17
N PHE A 28 -11.37 -13.98 22.46
CA PHE A 28 -10.75 -14.76 23.54
C PHE A 28 -11.75 -14.96 24.69
N PHE A 29 -11.64 -16.09 25.38
CA PHE A 29 -12.21 -16.21 26.71
C PHE A 29 -11.31 -15.53 27.74
N GLU A 30 -11.89 -15.10 28.86
CA GLU A 30 -11.10 -14.72 30.03
C GLU A 30 -10.10 -15.82 30.43
N TYR A 31 -8.98 -15.39 31.01
CA TYR A 31 -7.84 -16.20 31.43
C TYR A 31 -7.05 -16.90 30.32
N GLU A 32 -7.36 -16.66 29.04
CA GLU A 32 -6.51 -17.15 27.95
C GLU A 32 -5.24 -16.30 27.77
N PRO A 33 -4.13 -16.91 27.31
CA PRO A 33 -2.94 -16.17 26.93
C PRO A 33 -3.10 -15.56 25.53
N VAL A 34 -2.57 -14.35 25.36
CA VAL A 34 -2.41 -13.70 24.06
C VAL A 34 -1.02 -13.06 23.97
N THR A 35 -0.38 -13.16 22.80
CA THR A 35 0.88 -12.44 22.54
C THR A 35 0.75 -11.53 21.34
N PHE A 36 1.02 -10.26 21.56
CA PHE A 36 1.15 -9.23 20.53
C PHE A 36 2.62 -9.11 20.13
N TYR A 37 2.89 -9.05 18.82
CA TYR A 37 4.24 -8.85 18.29
C TYR A 37 4.26 -7.63 17.37
N CYS A 38 5.17 -6.70 17.67
CA CYS A 38 5.54 -5.59 16.82
C CYS A 38 6.77 -5.98 16.00
N GLU A 39 6.60 -6.07 14.70
CA GLU A 39 7.66 -6.31 13.71
C GLU A 39 8.11 -4.98 13.09
N GLY A 40 9.39 -4.89 12.72
CA GLY A 40 9.88 -3.87 11.76
C GLY A 40 11.04 -3.01 12.25
N VAL A 41 11.18 -2.76 13.56
CA VAL A 41 12.28 -1.94 14.12
C VAL A 41 12.67 -2.44 15.53
N SER A 42 13.94 -2.24 15.91
CA SER A 42 14.42 -2.48 17.26
C SER A 42 14.08 -1.32 18.21
N HIS A 43 13.74 -1.64 19.47
CA HIS A 43 13.55 -0.73 20.63
C HIS A 43 12.14 -0.20 20.94
N ASP A 44 11.11 -0.51 20.16
CA ASP A 44 9.75 -0.01 20.39
C ASP A 44 9.04 -0.65 21.59
N ASN A 45 7.93 -0.02 22.00
CA ASN A 45 7.05 -0.48 23.07
C ASN A 45 5.67 -0.81 22.48
N VAL A 46 5.09 -1.93 22.89
CA VAL A 46 3.68 -2.22 22.55
C VAL A 46 2.78 -1.34 23.41
N LEU A 47 1.93 -0.52 22.79
CA LEU A 47 0.94 0.30 23.49
C LEU A 47 -0.45 -0.31 23.31
N HIS A 48 -1.26 -0.27 24.36
CA HIS A 48 -2.68 -0.54 24.26
C HIS A 48 -3.47 0.71 24.66
N LYS A 49 -4.64 0.91 24.07
CA LYS A 49 -5.57 1.95 24.51
C LYS A 49 -6.76 1.31 25.21
N LEU A 50 -6.73 1.35 26.54
CA LEU A 50 -7.77 0.83 27.40
C LEU A 50 -8.63 1.97 27.94
N LYS A 51 -9.93 1.98 27.64
CA LYS A 51 -10.92 2.95 28.16
C LYS A 51 -10.37 4.39 28.19
N ASP A 52 -9.92 4.85 27.01
CA ASP A 52 -9.31 6.16 26.75
C ASP A 52 -7.96 6.50 27.40
N LYS A 53 -7.32 5.55 28.11
CA LYS A 53 -5.92 5.68 28.54
C LYS A 53 -4.99 4.87 27.65
N ILE A 54 -3.94 5.51 27.16
CA ILE A 54 -2.80 4.83 26.52
C ILE A 54 -1.93 4.30 27.65
N GLN A 55 -1.77 2.99 27.73
CA GLN A 55 -0.92 2.34 28.73
C GLN A 55 0.07 1.39 28.00
N PRO A 56 1.36 1.41 28.35
CA PRO A 56 2.31 0.43 27.81
C PRO A 56 2.00 -0.95 28.37
N CYS A 57 2.24 -1.99 27.57
CA CYS A 57 2.05 -3.37 28.02
C CYS A 57 2.84 -3.66 29.31
N SER A 58 2.12 -3.94 30.40
CA SER A 58 2.72 -4.13 31.74
C SER A 58 3.36 -5.51 31.94
N ASN A 59 3.18 -6.43 30.97
CA ASN A 59 3.52 -7.84 31.11
C ASN A 59 4.67 -8.25 30.18
N SER A 60 5.59 -9.08 30.69
CA SER A 60 6.69 -9.78 29.99
C SER A 60 7.09 -9.23 28.60
N ASN A 61 7.64 -8.01 28.58
CA ASN A 61 8.14 -7.39 27.35
C ASN A 61 9.47 -8.03 26.92
N LYS A 62 9.46 -8.85 25.86
CA LYS A 62 10.69 -9.35 25.24
C LYS A 62 11.04 -8.47 24.05
N LYS A 63 12.26 -7.91 24.04
CA LYS A 63 12.82 -7.15 22.92
C LYS A 63 13.80 -8.02 22.15
N THR A 64 13.76 -7.96 20.81
CA THR A 64 14.70 -8.63 19.91
C THR A 64 15.33 -7.61 18.96
N ALA A 65 16.31 -8.03 18.16
CA ALA A 65 16.93 -7.18 17.15
C ALA A 65 15.96 -6.73 16.04
N THR A 66 14.81 -7.41 15.90
CA THR A 66 13.85 -7.23 14.79
C THR A 66 12.45 -6.77 15.24
N GLY A 67 12.24 -6.56 16.54
CA GLY A 67 10.93 -6.17 17.06
C GLY A 67 10.80 -6.29 18.58
N SER A 68 9.55 -6.26 19.05
CA SER A 68 9.19 -6.47 20.46
C SER A 68 7.91 -7.31 20.59
N SER A 69 7.77 -8.04 21.70
CA SER A 69 6.55 -8.79 22.00
C SER A 69 6.04 -8.53 23.42
N CYS A 70 4.72 -8.44 23.53
CA CYS A 70 3.95 -8.28 24.76
C CYS A 70 3.08 -9.53 24.94
N THR A 71 3.32 -10.31 26.00
CA THR A 71 2.48 -11.48 26.34
C THR A 71 1.63 -11.15 27.55
N VAL A 72 0.31 -11.21 27.38
CA VAL A 72 -0.65 -11.19 28.49
C VAL A 72 -1.03 -12.64 28.78
N ASN A 73 -0.65 -13.15 29.96
CA ASN A 73 -0.81 -14.58 30.29
C ASN A 73 -2.27 -14.98 30.58
N ALA A 74 -3.07 -14.02 31.03
CA ALA A 74 -4.48 -14.19 31.36
C ALA A 74 -5.19 -12.87 31.05
N VAL A 75 -5.97 -12.83 29.96
CA VAL A 75 -6.78 -11.66 29.60
C VAL A 75 -8.07 -11.58 30.41
N TYR A 76 -8.55 -10.37 30.66
CA TYR A 76 -9.85 -10.07 31.28
C TYR A 76 -10.75 -9.34 30.29
N VAL A 77 -12.07 -9.27 30.55
CA VAL A 77 -13.01 -8.48 29.72
C VAL A 77 -12.49 -7.04 29.50
N ASP A 78 -11.84 -6.46 30.50
CA ASP A 78 -11.27 -5.13 30.45
C ASP A 78 -10.09 -4.98 29.46
N ASP A 79 -9.39 -6.05 29.06
CA ASP A 79 -8.32 -6.04 28.04
C ASP A 79 -8.85 -5.91 26.58
N SER A 80 -10.18 -5.91 26.40
CA SER A 80 -10.83 -5.75 25.10
C SER A 80 -10.59 -4.37 24.49
N GLY A 81 -10.49 -4.32 23.16
CA GLY A 81 -10.40 -3.08 22.39
C GLY A 81 -9.24 -3.05 21.41
N LYS A 82 -8.77 -1.83 21.12
CA LYS A 82 -7.82 -1.53 20.04
C LYS A 82 -6.36 -1.53 20.54
N HIS A 83 -5.53 -2.30 19.84
CA HIS A 83 -4.10 -2.46 20.09
C HIS A 83 -3.29 -2.04 18.86
N TRP A 84 -2.16 -1.35 19.06
CA TRP A 84 -1.21 -0.97 18.00
C TRP A 84 0.20 -0.81 18.56
N CYS A 85 1.21 -0.97 17.71
CA CYS A 85 2.58 -0.60 18.01
C CYS A 85 2.77 0.89 17.73
N GLU A 86 3.50 1.60 18.59
CA GLU A 86 3.86 3.00 18.36
C GLU A 86 5.35 3.19 18.64
N THR A 87 6.07 3.76 17.67
CA THR A 87 7.52 3.99 17.79
C THR A 87 7.82 5.27 18.55
N ARG A 88 9.08 5.45 18.94
CA ARG A 88 9.55 6.70 19.58
C ARG A 88 9.36 7.93 18.70
N GLU A 89 9.36 7.74 17.38
CA GLU A 89 9.11 8.77 16.36
C GLU A 89 7.61 8.96 16.05
N GLY A 90 6.72 8.27 16.77
CA GLY A 90 5.26 8.38 16.61
C GLY A 90 4.70 7.63 15.41
N LYS A 91 5.46 6.74 14.76
CA LYS A 91 4.93 5.86 13.70
C LYS A 91 4.04 4.80 14.33
N ARG A 92 2.88 4.52 13.73
CA ARG A 92 1.92 3.50 14.20
C ARG A 92 1.81 2.33 13.24
N SER A 93 1.55 1.15 13.79
CA SER A 93 1.18 -0.03 13.00
C SER A 93 -0.29 0.00 12.56
N ASN A 94 -0.70 -1.07 11.86
CA ASN A 94 -2.10 -1.48 11.83
C ASN A 94 -2.69 -1.61 13.25
N ILE A 95 -4.00 -1.41 13.34
CA ILE A 95 -4.76 -1.60 14.57
C ILE A 95 -5.39 -2.99 14.54
N ILE A 96 -5.22 -3.76 15.62
CA ILE A 96 -5.99 -4.99 15.87
C ILE A 96 -7.04 -4.69 16.94
N ASN A 97 -8.26 -5.16 16.75
CA ASN A 97 -9.30 -5.12 17.77
C ASN A 97 -9.52 -6.54 18.32
N ILE A 98 -9.38 -6.74 19.63
CA ILE A 98 -9.75 -8.00 20.28
C ILE A 98 -10.94 -7.83 21.22
N THR A 99 -11.73 -8.90 21.35
CA THR A 99 -12.86 -8.98 22.27
C THR A 99 -12.62 -10.13 23.25
N VAL A 100 -12.54 -9.81 24.53
CA VAL A 100 -12.42 -10.80 25.62
C VAL A 100 -13.79 -10.95 26.27
N THR A 101 -14.28 -12.19 26.43
CA THR A 101 -15.61 -12.46 26.96
C THR A 101 -15.63 -13.42 28.15
N ALA A 102 -16.44 -13.07 29.15
CA ALA A 102 -16.84 -13.97 30.24
C ALA A 102 -17.79 -15.08 29.74
N GLY A 103 -18.40 -14.93 28.56
CA GLY A 103 -19.36 -15.85 27.96
C GLY A 103 -18.85 -17.26 27.69
N SER A 104 -19.73 -18.14 27.23
CA SER A 104 -19.46 -19.56 27.01
C SER A 104 -19.08 -19.94 25.58
N VAL A 105 -19.25 -19.04 24.61
CA VAL A 105 -18.97 -19.25 23.17
C VAL A 105 -18.18 -18.07 22.61
N ILE A 106 -17.24 -18.34 21.71
CA ILE A 106 -16.56 -17.34 20.87
C ILE A 106 -16.51 -17.79 19.41
N LEU A 107 -16.39 -16.80 18.52
CA LEU A 107 -16.02 -16.99 17.12
C LEU A 107 -14.51 -16.74 16.96
N GLU A 108 -13.79 -17.77 16.55
CA GLU A 108 -12.40 -17.68 16.13
C GLU A 108 -12.36 -17.31 14.64
N SER A 109 -12.37 -16.00 14.37
CA SER A 109 -12.07 -15.41 13.06
C SER A 109 -10.72 -14.68 13.10
N PRO A 110 -9.99 -14.52 11.97
CA PRO A 110 -8.74 -13.75 11.91
C PRO A 110 -8.84 -12.37 12.57
N ALA A 111 -7.77 -11.93 13.23
CA ALA A 111 -7.70 -10.63 13.91
C ALA A 111 -7.11 -9.51 13.03
N VAL A 112 -6.45 -9.90 11.95
CA VAL A 112 -5.90 -9.03 10.90
C VAL A 112 -6.74 -9.18 9.64
N PRO A 113 -6.78 -8.16 8.76
CA PRO A 113 -7.42 -8.29 7.47
C PRO A 113 -6.83 -9.46 6.66
N VAL A 114 -7.69 -10.19 5.98
CA VAL A 114 -7.34 -11.31 5.07
C VAL A 114 -7.19 -10.77 3.64
N MET A 115 -6.46 -11.45 2.77
CA MET A 115 -6.28 -11.00 1.38
C MET A 115 -7.37 -11.60 0.46
N GLU A 116 -7.80 -10.85 -0.56
CA GLU A 116 -8.70 -11.39 -1.58
C GLU A 116 -8.13 -12.65 -2.24
N GLY A 117 -9.01 -13.64 -2.46
CA GLY A 117 -8.66 -14.93 -3.03
C GLY A 117 -8.15 -15.98 -2.03
N GLU A 118 -7.90 -15.62 -0.77
CA GLU A 118 -7.56 -16.58 0.30
C GLU A 118 -8.78 -17.38 0.80
N ASP A 119 -8.52 -18.52 1.44
CA ASP A 119 -9.55 -19.31 2.12
C ASP A 119 -9.54 -18.99 3.63
N VAL A 120 -10.68 -18.53 4.15
CA VAL A 120 -10.84 -18.16 5.56
C VAL A 120 -11.65 -19.21 6.29
N THR A 121 -11.09 -19.78 7.35
CA THR A 121 -11.77 -20.76 8.21
C THR A 121 -12.23 -20.08 9.49
N LEU A 122 -13.54 -20.08 9.73
CA LEU A 122 -14.17 -19.57 10.95
C LEU A 122 -14.50 -20.75 11.87
N SER A 123 -14.00 -20.72 13.12
CA SER A 123 -14.21 -21.78 14.13
C SER A 123 -15.10 -21.27 15.26
N CYS A 124 -16.14 -22.02 15.63
CA CYS A 124 -17.02 -21.69 16.75
C CYS A 124 -16.64 -22.53 17.97
N ARG A 125 -16.03 -21.91 18.98
CA ARG A 125 -15.49 -22.60 20.15
C ARG A 125 -16.33 -22.33 21.39
N SER A 126 -16.66 -23.38 22.13
CA SER A 126 -17.36 -23.30 23.42
C SER A 126 -16.43 -23.68 24.57
N LYS A 127 -16.67 -23.12 25.77
CA LYS A 127 -16.11 -23.62 27.04
C LYS A 127 -16.61 -25.04 27.37
N MET A 128 -17.76 -25.46 26.82
CA MET A 128 -18.30 -26.80 27.01
C MET A 128 -17.77 -27.77 25.94
N ASN A 129 -16.90 -28.69 26.36
CA ASN A 129 -16.30 -29.73 25.51
C ASN A 129 -17.24 -30.88 25.13
N SER A 130 -18.54 -30.62 24.95
CA SER A 130 -19.42 -31.56 24.24
C SER A 130 -19.02 -31.56 22.77
N SER A 131 -18.94 -32.73 22.12
CA SER A 131 -18.74 -32.85 20.66
C SER A 131 -20.05 -32.92 19.87
N THR A 132 -21.21 -33.03 20.55
CA THR A 132 -22.50 -33.30 19.88
C THR A 132 -23.23 -32.05 19.38
N PHE A 133 -22.92 -30.87 19.90
CA PHE A 133 -23.62 -29.64 19.51
C PHE A 133 -23.14 -29.12 18.14
N THR A 134 -24.07 -28.95 17.22
CA THR A 134 -23.93 -28.13 16.01
C THR A 134 -23.69 -26.67 16.39
N ALA A 135 -22.88 -25.95 15.61
CA ALA A 135 -22.81 -24.50 15.66
C ALA A 135 -23.53 -23.88 14.46
N ASP A 136 -24.34 -22.86 14.72
CA ASP A 136 -24.94 -22.00 13.71
C ASP A 136 -24.06 -20.77 13.50
N PHE A 137 -23.85 -20.39 12.24
CA PHE A 137 -23.04 -19.25 11.83
C PHE A 137 -23.91 -18.17 11.22
N TYR A 138 -23.59 -16.92 11.54
CA TYR A 138 -24.31 -15.74 11.08
C TYR A 138 -23.34 -14.71 10.50
N LYS A 139 -23.81 -14.00 9.48
CA LYS A 139 -23.16 -12.82 8.90
C LYS A 139 -24.19 -11.68 8.84
N ASP A 140 -23.84 -10.53 9.39
CA ASP A 140 -24.69 -9.31 9.42
C ASP A 140 -26.12 -9.60 9.94
N GLY A 141 -26.20 -10.46 10.96
CA GLY A 141 -27.45 -10.94 11.56
C GLY A 141 -28.18 -12.06 10.80
N LEU A 142 -27.80 -12.37 9.55
CA LEU A 142 -28.39 -13.42 8.73
C LEU A 142 -27.70 -14.77 8.97
N HIS A 143 -28.48 -15.86 9.07
CA HIS A 143 -27.93 -17.22 9.16
C HIS A 143 -27.30 -17.62 7.82
N ILE A 144 -26.07 -18.13 7.86
CA ILE A 144 -25.31 -18.55 6.66
C ILE A 144 -24.99 -20.04 6.63
N SER A 145 -24.92 -20.73 7.78
CA SER A 145 -24.53 -22.14 7.84
C SER A 145 -24.82 -22.79 9.19
N SER A 146 -25.05 -24.10 9.19
CA SER A 146 -25.08 -24.94 10.40
C SER A 146 -24.02 -26.05 10.25
N SER A 147 -23.10 -26.16 11.20
CA SER A 147 -21.95 -27.08 11.10
C SER A 147 -21.74 -27.91 12.36
N SER A 148 -21.85 -29.24 12.25
CA SER A 148 -21.53 -30.18 13.33
C SER A 148 -20.04 -30.21 13.66
N LYS A 149 -19.18 -29.87 12.70
CA LYS A 149 -17.74 -29.67 12.91
C LYS A 149 -17.40 -28.33 13.59
N ARG A 150 -18.40 -27.46 13.79
CA ARG A 150 -18.26 -26.09 14.31
C ARG A 150 -17.30 -25.22 13.53
N ILE A 151 -17.19 -25.49 12.23
CA ILE A 151 -16.31 -24.79 11.32
C ILE A 151 -17.09 -24.48 10.04
N VAL A 152 -16.92 -23.28 9.51
CA VAL A 152 -17.29 -22.91 8.14
C VAL A 152 -16.06 -22.32 7.44
N THR A 153 -15.84 -22.67 6.18
CA THR A 153 -14.75 -22.13 5.37
C THR A 153 -15.36 -21.26 4.26
N LEU A 154 -14.95 -20.00 4.23
CA LEU A 154 -15.21 -19.08 3.13
C LEU A 154 -14.09 -19.28 2.12
N HIS A 155 -14.42 -19.77 0.92
CA HIS A 155 -13.42 -20.07 -0.11
C HIS A 155 -13.24 -18.87 -1.04
N LYS A 156 -11.99 -18.52 -1.34
CA LYS A 156 -11.61 -17.39 -2.22
C LYS A 156 -12.32 -16.09 -1.85
N VAL A 157 -12.11 -15.62 -0.62
CA VAL A 157 -12.81 -14.45 -0.07
C VAL A 157 -12.65 -13.20 -0.95
N SER A 158 -13.69 -12.38 -0.94
CA SER A 158 -13.84 -11.17 -1.75
C SER A 158 -14.29 -10.01 -0.88
N LYS A 159 -14.34 -8.80 -1.43
CA LYS A 159 -15.01 -7.66 -0.79
C LYS A 159 -16.46 -7.93 -0.38
N SER A 160 -17.17 -8.84 -1.05
CA SER A 160 -18.52 -9.22 -0.66
C SER A 160 -18.58 -10.08 0.62
N ASP A 161 -17.44 -10.63 1.07
CA ASP A 161 -17.32 -11.43 2.29
C ASP A 161 -17.02 -10.59 3.53
N GLU A 162 -16.70 -9.29 3.41
CA GLU A 162 -16.61 -8.36 4.55
C GLU A 162 -17.96 -8.28 5.29
N GLY A 163 -17.91 -8.19 6.62
CA GLY A 163 -19.12 -8.10 7.46
C GLY A 163 -18.88 -8.48 8.93
N LEU A 164 -19.95 -8.41 9.72
CA LEU A 164 -19.96 -8.82 11.14
C LEU A 164 -20.41 -10.28 11.26
N TYR A 165 -19.50 -11.14 11.69
CA TYR A 165 -19.75 -12.57 11.89
C TYR A 165 -19.94 -12.89 13.36
N LYS A 166 -20.86 -13.81 13.66
CA LYS A 166 -21.00 -14.46 14.97
C LYS A 166 -21.40 -15.93 14.81
N CYS A 167 -21.30 -16.70 15.88
CA CYS A 167 -21.82 -18.06 15.92
C CYS A 167 -22.65 -18.32 17.18
N SER A 168 -23.51 -19.34 17.14
CA SER A 168 -24.33 -19.79 18.27
C SER A 168 -24.20 -21.30 18.46
N ILE A 169 -24.14 -21.73 19.72
CA ILE A 169 -24.17 -23.15 20.09
C ILE A 169 -25.26 -23.32 21.16
N SER A 170 -26.31 -24.07 20.83
CA SER A 170 -27.45 -24.33 21.73
C SER A 170 -28.08 -23.07 22.34
N GLY A 171 -28.13 -21.97 21.58
CA GLY A 171 -28.68 -20.68 22.01
C GLY A 171 -27.69 -19.75 22.72
N ALA A 172 -26.47 -20.19 23.02
CA ALA A 172 -25.40 -19.32 23.51
C ALA A 172 -24.63 -18.72 22.32
N GLU A 173 -24.71 -17.40 22.14
CA GLU A 173 -24.03 -16.68 21.06
C GLU A 173 -22.61 -16.22 21.45
N SER A 174 -21.73 -16.15 20.45
CA SER A 174 -20.48 -15.40 20.54
C SER A 174 -20.75 -13.88 20.47
N PRO A 175 -19.81 -13.04 20.93
CA PRO A 175 -19.71 -11.67 20.44
C PRO A 175 -19.61 -11.63 18.90
N GLU A 176 -19.86 -10.47 18.31
CA GLU A 176 -19.62 -10.24 16.88
C GLU A 176 -18.12 -9.99 16.61
N SER A 177 -17.69 -10.32 15.39
CA SER A 177 -16.34 -10.11 14.89
C SER A 177 -16.38 -9.54 13.48
N CYS A 178 -15.62 -8.49 13.21
CA CYS A 178 -15.51 -7.92 11.88
C CYS A 178 -14.49 -8.71 11.05
N LEU A 179 -14.93 -9.31 9.94
CA LEU A 179 -14.03 -9.84 8.93
C LEU A 179 -13.76 -8.74 7.90
N ASN A 180 -12.49 -8.37 7.75
CA ASN A 180 -12.03 -7.39 6.77
C ASN A 180 -11.20 -8.08 5.69
N VAL A 181 -11.49 -7.75 4.44
CA VAL A 181 -10.83 -8.32 3.26
C VAL A 181 -10.07 -7.19 2.57
N THR A 182 -8.75 -7.33 2.42
CA THR A 182 -7.89 -6.37 1.76
C THR A 182 -7.64 -6.83 0.33
N ASP A 183 -7.63 -5.85 -0.57
CA ASP A 183 -7.45 -6.10 -1.98
C ASP A 183 -6.05 -6.68 -2.28
N SER A 184 -5.96 -7.56 -3.27
CA SER A 184 -4.73 -8.26 -3.68
C SER A 184 -3.71 -7.34 -4.42
N PHE A 185 -4.01 -6.04 -4.52
CA PHE A 185 -3.41 -5.09 -5.46
C PHE A 185 -1.95 -4.67 -5.22
N ILE A 186 -1.19 -5.37 -4.38
CA ILE A 186 0.25 -5.10 -4.19
C ILE A 186 1.07 -5.41 -5.48
N THR A 187 0.51 -6.15 -6.44
CA THR A 187 1.15 -6.44 -7.75
C THR A 187 0.79 -5.50 -8.91
N PHE A 188 -0.05 -4.46 -8.72
CA PHE A 188 -0.37 -3.51 -9.79
C PHE A 188 0.60 -2.33 -9.94
N ILE A 189 1.55 -2.16 -9.01
CA ILE A 189 2.52 -1.04 -9.09
C ILE A 189 3.55 -1.27 -10.22
N GLU A 190 4.03 -2.51 -10.42
CA GLU A 190 4.97 -2.82 -11.52
C GLU A 190 4.34 -2.68 -12.93
N SER A 191 3.02 -2.89 -13.08
CA SER A 191 2.34 -2.74 -14.38
C SER A 191 2.00 -1.28 -14.73
N SER A 192 1.85 -0.41 -13.72
CA SER A 192 1.71 1.04 -13.91
C SER A 192 3.01 1.66 -14.44
N GLU A 193 4.17 1.28 -13.89
CA GLU A 193 5.48 1.77 -14.34
C GLU A 193 5.79 1.38 -15.80
N CYS A 194 5.32 0.20 -16.23
CA CYS A 194 5.42 -0.26 -17.61
C CYS A 194 4.58 0.62 -18.57
N SER A 195 3.35 0.96 -18.17
CA SER A 195 2.43 1.79 -18.97
C SER A 195 2.92 3.24 -19.11
N CYS A 196 3.46 3.82 -18.03
CA CYS A 196 4.00 5.18 -18.04
C CYS A 196 5.26 5.32 -18.91
N ASN A 197 6.20 4.36 -18.82
CA ASN A 197 7.42 4.42 -19.62
C ASN A 197 7.15 4.31 -21.13
N VAL A 198 6.27 3.39 -21.56
CA VAL A 198 5.91 3.24 -22.98
C VAL A 198 5.25 4.53 -23.53
N TYR A 199 4.36 5.16 -22.76
CA TYR A 199 3.76 6.44 -23.15
C TYR A 199 4.79 7.58 -23.27
N LEU A 200 5.74 7.67 -22.32
CA LEU A 200 6.82 8.66 -22.36
C LEU A 200 7.78 8.45 -23.54
N ILE A 201 8.11 7.20 -23.88
CA ILE A 201 8.94 6.86 -25.04
C ILE A 201 8.20 7.22 -26.35
N LEU A 202 6.94 6.82 -26.49
CA LEU A 202 6.15 7.15 -27.68
C LEU A 202 6.00 8.66 -27.88
N ARG A 203 5.74 9.40 -26.78
CA ARG A 203 5.66 10.86 -26.79
C ARG A 203 6.98 11.52 -27.20
N THR A 204 8.12 11.08 -26.66
CA THR A 204 9.43 11.67 -27.00
C THR A 204 9.80 11.39 -28.46
N VAL A 205 9.64 10.15 -28.94
CA VAL A 205 9.87 9.80 -30.36
C VAL A 205 8.99 10.65 -31.29
N PHE A 206 7.70 10.79 -31.00
CA PHE A 206 6.79 11.63 -31.80
C PHE A 206 7.23 13.10 -31.85
N THR A 207 7.66 13.68 -30.71
CA THR A 207 8.17 15.05 -30.68
C THR A 207 9.47 15.22 -31.47
N ILE A 208 10.39 14.25 -31.42
CA ILE A 208 11.64 14.29 -32.19
C ILE A 208 11.36 14.24 -33.69
N MET A 209 10.44 13.37 -34.14
CA MET A 209 10.05 13.28 -35.54
C MET A 209 9.39 14.56 -36.06
N LEU A 210 8.53 15.21 -35.26
CA LEU A 210 7.94 16.51 -35.60
C LEU A 210 9.00 17.62 -35.72
N VAL A 211 9.94 17.70 -34.79
CA VAL A 211 11.03 18.69 -34.83
C VAL A 211 11.94 18.46 -36.04
N ALA A 212 12.30 17.20 -36.34
CA ALA A 212 13.08 16.86 -37.53
C ALA A 212 12.35 17.25 -38.83
N LEU A 213 11.04 16.99 -38.94
CA LEU A 213 10.23 17.38 -40.08
C LEU A 213 10.15 18.91 -40.25
N LEU A 214 9.97 19.65 -39.15
CA LEU A 214 9.97 21.12 -39.17
C LEU A 214 11.31 21.69 -39.62
N LEU A 215 12.44 21.14 -39.14
CA LEU A 215 13.78 21.55 -39.57
C LEU A 215 14.04 21.23 -41.06
N LEU A 216 13.55 20.09 -41.55
CA LEU A 216 13.62 19.75 -42.99
C LEU A 216 12.78 20.70 -43.84
N LEU A 217 11.55 21.03 -43.43
CA LEU A 217 10.69 21.98 -44.13
C LEU A 217 11.29 23.39 -44.15
N LEU A 218 11.84 23.87 -43.03
CA LEU A 218 12.58 25.13 -42.98
C LEU A 218 13.81 25.09 -43.88
N GLY A 219 14.59 24.00 -43.85
CA GLY A 219 15.72 23.79 -44.74
C GLY A 219 15.34 23.86 -46.22
N LEU A 220 14.26 23.20 -46.63
CA LEU A 220 13.73 23.23 -47.99
C LEU A 220 13.21 24.62 -48.38
N LEU A 221 12.57 25.35 -47.47
CA LEU A 221 12.13 26.74 -47.71
C LEU A 221 13.32 27.69 -47.88
N HIS A 222 14.38 27.54 -47.08
CA HIS A 222 15.62 28.30 -47.23
C HIS A 222 16.37 27.92 -48.53
N TYR A 223 16.38 26.64 -48.90
CA TYR A 223 17.00 26.17 -50.14
C TYR A 223 16.23 26.67 -51.39
N GLY A 224 14.90 26.61 -51.36
CA GLY A 224 14.02 27.17 -52.39
C GLY A 224 14.13 28.70 -52.52
N LYS A 225 14.41 29.41 -51.42
CA LYS A 225 14.71 30.86 -51.44
C LYS A 225 16.00 31.18 -52.21
N ILE A 226 17.00 30.29 -52.16
CA ILE A 226 18.29 30.46 -52.86
C ILE A 226 18.17 30.08 -54.35
N GLY A 227 17.34 29.08 -54.69
CA GLY A 227 17.11 28.64 -56.07
C GLY A 227 16.29 29.59 -56.95
N ALA A 228 15.67 30.65 -56.39
CA ALA A 228 14.73 31.51 -57.08
C ALA A 228 15.31 32.85 -57.58
N THR A 229 16.63 33.10 -57.46
CA THR A 229 17.25 34.41 -57.75
C THR A 229 18.29 34.41 -58.89
N THR A 230 18.30 33.39 -59.75
CA THR A 230 19.13 33.36 -60.97
C THR A 230 18.28 33.15 -62.22
N ALA A 231 17.50 34.16 -62.59
CA ALA A 231 16.91 34.30 -63.91
C ALA A 231 17.03 35.75 -64.41
N ASN A 232 17.70 35.92 -65.54
CA ASN A 232 17.63 37.05 -66.48
C ASN A 232 18.20 38.42 -66.04
N SER A 233 19.40 38.76 -66.51
CA SER A 233 19.55 39.70 -67.65
C SER A 233 21.03 39.83 -68.08
N CYS A 234 21.27 40.14 -69.36
CA CYS A 234 22.59 40.29 -69.97
C CYS A 234 22.65 41.59 -70.81
N SER A 235 23.86 42.15 -70.99
CA SER A 235 24.17 43.36 -71.77
C SER A 235 23.68 44.69 -71.15
N THR A 236 24.33 45.85 -71.35
CA THR A 236 25.30 46.21 -72.41
C THR A 236 26.36 47.22 -71.92
N SER A 237 27.45 47.34 -72.69
CA SER A 237 28.59 48.27 -72.53
C SER A 237 28.24 49.76 -72.41
N CYS A 238 29.03 50.51 -71.62
CA CYS A 238 29.37 51.91 -71.92
C CYS A 238 30.77 52.28 -71.38
N LYS A 239 31.46 53.18 -72.11
CA LYS A 239 32.89 53.51 -71.97
C LYS A 239 33.03 55.03 -72.02
N CYS A 240 33.74 55.64 -71.07
CA CYS A 240 34.24 57.03 -71.19
C CYS A 240 35.54 57.22 -70.41
N ASN A 241 36.37 58.15 -70.89
CA ASN A 241 37.72 58.49 -70.41
C ASN A 241 37.82 60.04 -70.35
N CYS A 242 39.03 60.58 -70.06
CA CYS A 242 39.44 62.00 -70.03
C CYS A 242 39.30 62.70 -68.66
N HIS A 243 40.20 63.59 -68.20
CA HIS A 243 41.60 63.95 -68.61
C HIS A 243 42.29 64.73 -67.45
N GLY A 244 43.64 64.88 -67.46
CA GLY A 244 44.44 65.60 -66.43
C GLY A 244 44.26 67.14 -66.39
N THR A 245 44.94 67.95 -65.55
CA THR A 245 46.28 67.85 -64.89
C THR A 245 46.30 68.65 -63.55
N GLY A 246 47.36 68.89 -62.74
CA GLY A 246 48.82 68.59 -62.79
C GLY A 246 49.66 69.37 -61.74
N ASN A 247 51.00 69.35 -61.87
CA ASN A 247 52.07 70.18 -61.23
C ASN A 247 52.51 70.02 -59.74
N LYS A 248 53.72 69.44 -59.59
CA LYS A 248 54.99 69.97 -58.99
C LYS A 248 55.08 70.64 -57.60
N GLN A 249 55.93 70.05 -56.74
CA GLN A 249 57.17 70.56 -56.06
C GLN A 249 57.52 69.55 -54.94
N ILE A 250 58.76 69.21 -54.58
CA ILE A 250 60.12 69.75 -54.86
C ILE A 250 60.98 68.65 -55.50
#